data_AF-A0A4Q5QU55-F1
#
_entry.id   AF-A0A4Q5QU55-F1
#
_cell.length_a   1.000
_cell.length_b   1.000
_cell.length_c   1.000
_cell.angle_alpha   90.00
_cell.angle_beta   90.00
_cell.angle_gamma   90.00
#
_symmetry.space_group_name_H-M   'P 1'
#
loop_
_entity.id
_entity.type
_entity.pdbx_description
1 polymer ?
#
loop_
_entity_poly.entity_id
_entity_poly.type
_entity_poly.pdbx_seq_one_letter_code
_entity_poly.pdbx_strand_id
1 'polypeptide(L)'
;IGTLEDPKIYGAGLLSSIGESSSCMKENVEKLWYTLDTVNYAYDITKPQPQLFVTESFQNLIDVLEAFADTMAFRRGGSESILKAIECKNPATAVYSSGLQVSGVFTDLGMDGNDGLTFIKTTGPSALAMNGKQLDKHGKHFHTDGFSSPVGKLKGIATPIEAMVFDELIACGIVTGRSVTLEFESRITVHGVVKTVHQDDDERTYMITFEDCTVKESNGNVLFQPDWGMYDMAIGENIVSVFNGAADKDAYEEITHVSEQQTHKIVYDEKTEKLHQIYRQVRAIREGHEPDSKLGDLFEALRSEHRYDWLAALEILEILYHRRLNIDLEKEVRIYLELKSANEPDHKKLINDGLHVIHNPVAQLITEED
;
A
#
# COMPACT_ATOMS: atom_id res chain seq x y z
N ILE A 1 16.32 -2.84 -15.21
CA ILE A 1 15.76 -3.62 -16.35
C ILE A 1 16.89 -3.95 -17.31
N GLY A 2 17.05 -5.19 -17.75
CA GLY A 2 18.14 -5.62 -18.62
C GLY A 2 18.98 -6.72 -17.98
N THR A 3 20.27 -6.80 -18.33
CA THR A 3 21.18 -7.81 -17.77
C THR A 3 21.85 -7.29 -16.50
N LEU A 4 22.53 -8.17 -15.75
CA LEU A 4 23.29 -7.77 -14.56
C LEU A 4 24.46 -6.84 -14.90
N GLU A 5 25.00 -6.95 -16.12
CA GLU A 5 26.15 -6.18 -16.62
C GLU A 5 25.74 -4.80 -17.17
N ASP A 6 24.59 -4.70 -17.84
CA ASP A 6 24.05 -3.41 -18.36
C ASP A 6 22.57 -3.20 -17.97
N PRO A 7 22.28 -2.97 -16.68
CA PRO A 7 20.93 -2.66 -16.26
C PRO A 7 20.56 -1.20 -16.55
N LYS A 8 19.32 -0.95 -16.94
CA LYS A 8 18.71 0.39 -16.96
C LYS A 8 17.93 0.66 -15.68
N ILE A 9 17.95 1.91 -15.22
CA ILE A 9 17.26 2.36 -14.00
C ILE A 9 15.77 2.56 -14.31
N TYR A 10 14.93 2.03 -13.42
CA TYR A 10 13.47 2.24 -13.45
C TYR A 10 12.91 2.69 -12.08
N GLY A 11 13.56 2.30 -10.98
CA GLY A 11 13.09 2.64 -9.64
C GLY A 11 13.05 4.15 -9.39
N ALA A 12 11.91 4.66 -8.93
CA ALA A 12 11.69 6.09 -8.71
C ALA A 12 12.70 6.71 -7.72
N GLY A 13 13.05 5.98 -6.65
CA GLY A 13 14.05 6.44 -5.68
C GLY A 13 15.40 6.75 -6.33
N LEU A 14 15.88 5.84 -7.20
CA LEU A 14 17.10 6.05 -7.96
C LEU A 14 16.95 7.21 -8.95
N LEU A 15 15.88 7.27 -9.74
CA LEU A 15 15.68 8.33 -10.74
C LEU A 15 15.56 9.73 -10.12
N SER A 16 15.01 9.84 -8.92
CA SER A 16 14.84 11.12 -8.20
C SER A 16 16.07 11.56 -7.40
N SER A 17 17.03 10.65 -7.18
CA SER A 17 18.26 10.91 -6.42
C SER A 17 19.49 10.90 -7.34
N ILE A 18 19.98 12.09 -7.70
CA ILE A 18 21.18 12.23 -8.56
C ILE A 18 22.40 11.50 -7.95
N GLY A 19 22.55 11.56 -6.63
CA GLY A 19 23.64 10.87 -5.94
C GLY A 19 23.53 9.36 -6.08
N GLU A 20 22.33 8.82 -5.85
CA GLU A 20 22.10 7.38 -5.83
C GLU A 20 22.05 6.77 -7.24
N SER A 21 21.48 7.49 -8.22
CA SER A 21 21.46 7.09 -9.64
C SER A 21 22.86 6.93 -10.23
N SER A 22 23.81 7.76 -9.80
CA SER A 22 25.21 7.64 -10.22
C SER A 22 25.92 6.52 -9.48
N SER A 23 25.71 6.40 -8.16
CA SER A 23 26.41 5.38 -7.37
C SER A 23 25.90 3.96 -7.61
N CYS A 24 24.62 3.78 -7.94
CA CYS A 24 24.01 2.46 -8.13
C CYS A 24 24.63 1.69 -9.32
N MET A 25 25.16 2.43 -10.30
CA MET A 25 25.78 1.88 -11.50
C MET A 25 27.24 1.47 -11.29
N LYS A 26 27.84 1.74 -10.12
CA LYS A 26 29.22 1.35 -9.82
C LYS A 26 29.33 -0.15 -9.55
N GLU A 27 30.50 -0.72 -9.84
CA GLU A 27 30.79 -2.16 -9.63
C GLU A 27 30.67 -2.60 -8.16
N ASN A 28 30.89 -1.68 -7.21
CA ASN A 28 30.87 -1.99 -5.78
C ASN A 28 29.47 -2.16 -5.17
N VAL A 29 28.40 -1.95 -5.97
CA VAL A 29 27.01 -2.22 -5.58
C VAL A 29 26.61 -3.55 -6.19
N GLU A 30 26.23 -4.52 -5.37
CA GLU A 30 25.89 -5.86 -5.87
C GLU A 30 24.61 -5.82 -6.71
N LYS A 31 24.60 -6.51 -7.86
CA LYS A 31 23.41 -6.66 -8.70
C LYS A 31 22.97 -8.12 -8.67
N LEU A 32 21.73 -8.34 -8.23
CA LEU A 32 21.11 -9.65 -8.09
C LEU A 32 19.90 -9.77 -9.02
N TRP A 33 19.54 -10.98 -9.42
CA TRP A 33 18.31 -11.19 -10.17
C TRP A 33 17.08 -10.94 -9.30
N TYR A 34 16.07 -10.28 -9.88
CA TYR A 34 14.76 -10.10 -9.27
C TYR A 34 13.95 -11.39 -9.39
N THR A 35 13.70 -12.02 -8.26
CA THR A 35 12.96 -13.28 -8.14
C THR A 35 12.04 -13.23 -6.91
N LEU A 36 11.28 -14.29 -6.65
CA LEU A 36 10.51 -14.42 -5.41
C LEU A 36 11.38 -14.29 -4.14
N ASP A 37 12.66 -14.67 -4.22
CA ASP A 37 13.58 -14.61 -3.08
C ASP A 37 13.92 -13.19 -2.66
N THR A 38 13.64 -12.19 -3.50
CA THR A 38 13.85 -10.77 -3.19
C THR A 38 13.14 -10.36 -1.90
N VAL A 39 12.01 -10.98 -1.54
CA VAL A 39 11.28 -10.69 -0.28
C VAL A 39 12.12 -10.99 0.97
N ASN A 40 13.12 -11.85 0.88
CA ASN A 40 13.95 -12.26 2.01
C ASN A 40 15.09 -11.27 2.33
N TYR A 41 15.22 -10.19 1.56
CA TYR A 41 16.27 -9.20 1.75
C TYR A 41 15.76 -8.01 2.55
N ALA A 42 16.37 -7.78 3.72
CA ALA A 42 16.18 -6.55 4.47
C ALA A 42 16.95 -5.39 3.81
N TYR A 43 16.44 -4.16 3.99
CA TYR A 43 17.09 -2.96 3.50
C TYR A 43 16.98 -1.79 4.49
N ASP A 44 17.95 -0.87 4.43
CA ASP A 44 18.03 0.34 5.26
C ASP A 44 17.64 1.55 4.41
N ILE A 45 16.55 2.24 4.80
CA ILE A 45 16.07 3.43 4.09
C ILE A 45 16.94 4.67 4.30
N THR A 46 17.86 4.64 5.27
CA THR A 46 18.70 5.78 5.65
C THR A 46 20.07 5.79 4.96
N LYS A 47 20.39 4.73 4.21
CA LYS A 47 21.69 4.55 3.56
C LYS A 47 21.51 4.16 2.09
N PRO A 48 22.54 4.40 1.24
CA PRO A 48 22.56 3.85 -0.10
C PRO A 48 22.37 2.33 -0.09
N GLN A 49 21.61 1.82 -1.04
CA GLN A 49 21.30 0.39 -1.11
C GLN A 49 22.58 -0.44 -1.35
N PRO A 50 22.88 -1.47 -0.53
CA PRO A 50 24.10 -2.28 -0.70
C PRO A 50 24.02 -3.20 -1.93
N GLN A 51 22.80 -3.62 -2.26
CA GLN A 51 22.47 -4.46 -3.39
C GLN A 51 21.24 -3.94 -4.12
N LEU A 52 21.14 -4.27 -5.41
CA LEU A 52 20.00 -3.92 -6.26
C LEU A 52 19.52 -5.13 -7.02
N PHE A 53 18.21 -5.16 -7.29
CA PHE A 53 17.58 -6.23 -8.04
C PHE A 53 17.37 -5.81 -9.49
N VAL A 54 17.85 -6.64 -10.41
CA VAL A 54 17.70 -6.47 -11.85
C VAL A 54 16.69 -7.50 -12.34
N THR A 55 15.72 -7.04 -13.10
CA THR A 55 14.81 -7.92 -13.86
C THR A 55 15.13 -7.78 -15.34
N GLU A 56 15.06 -8.89 -16.09
CA GLU A 56 15.32 -8.92 -17.53
C GLU A 56 14.32 -8.05 -18.30
N SER A 57 13.05 -8.09 -17.90
CA SER A 57 11.94 -7.39 -18.55
C SER A 57 10.88 -6.94 -17.54
N PHE A 58 9.96 -6.09 -18.00
CA PHE A 58 8.76 -5.76 -17.23
C PHE A 58 7.83 -6.96 -17.07
N GLN A 59 7.81 -7.89 -18.03
CA GLN A 59 6.99 -9.09 -17.93
C GLN A 59 7.46 -9.97 -16.76
N ASN A 60 8.77 -10.22 -16.63
CA ASN A 60 9.30 -10.97 -15.48
C ASN A 60 8.97 -10.29 -14.13
N LEU A 61 8.96 -8.94 -14.09
CA LEU A 61 8.55 -8.22 -12.88
C LEU A 61 7.08 -8.51 -12.52
N ILE A 62 6.19 -8.48 -13.51
CA ILE A 62 4.77 -8.81 -13.33
C ILE A 62 4.61 -10.27 -12.89
N ASP A 63 5.28 -11.20 -13.57
CA ASP A 63 5.17 -12.64 -13.29
C ASP A 63 5.62 -12.98 -11.86
N VAL A 64 6.74 -12.40 -11.41
CA VAL A 64 7.22 -12.57 -10.02
C VAL A 64 6.24 -11.96 -9.02
N LEU A 65 5.65 -10.80 -9.31
CA LEU A 65 4.67 -10.15 -8.44
C LEU A 65 3.37 -10.97 -8.34
N GLU A 66 2.89 -11.51 -9.45
CA GLU A 66 1.72 -12.39 -9.50
C GLU A 66 1.97 -13.70 -8.73
N ALA A 67 3.13 -14.33 -8.96
CA ALA A 67 3.51 -15.52 -8.21
C ALA A 67 3.64 -15.23 -6.70
N PHE A 68 4.12 -14.05 -6.32
CA PHE A 68 4.18 -13.63 -4.92
C PHE A 68 2.77 -13.42 -4.36
N ALA A 69 1.89 -12.75 -5.10
CA ALA A 69 0.52 -12.52 -4.71
C ALA A 69 -0.26 -13.83 -4.51
N ASP A 70 0.03 -14.89 -5.27
CA ASP A 70 -0.56 -16.24 -5.09
C ASP A 70 -0.14 -16.93 -3.78
N THR A 71 0.89 -16.41 -3.10
CA THR A 71 1.25 -16.84 -1.74
C THR A 71 0.51 -16.07 -0.65
N MET A 72 -0.14 -14.96 -0.99
CA MET A 72 -0.75 -14.05 -0.02
C MET A 72 -2.14 -14.49 0.40
N ALA A 73 -2.52 -14.08 1.61
CA ALA A 73 -3.77 -14.48 2.26
C ALA A 73 -5.04 -14.15 1.43
N PHE A 74 -5.00 -13.05 0.68
CA PHE A 74 -6.14 -12.60 -0.12
C PHE A 74 -6.39 -13.45 -1.38
N ARG A 75 -5.42 -14.27 -1.82
CA ARG A 75 -5.60 -15.23 -2.91
C ARG A 75 -5.73 -16.67 -2.43
N ARG A 76 -5.12 -17.01 -1.28
CA ARG A 76 -5.15 -18.37 -0.72
C ARG A 76 -6.39 -18.67 0.11
N GLY A 77 -6.80 -17.73 0.97
CA GLY A 77 -7.81 -18.02 2.00
C GLY A 77 -7.39 -19.14 2.95
N GLY A 78 -8.36 -19.87 3.49
CA GLY A 78 -8.13 -20.99 4.41
C GLY A 78 -7.60 -20.60 5.80
N SER A 79 -7.17 -21.61 6.56
CA SER A 79 -6.75 -21.50 7.97
C SER A 79 -5.52 -20.61 8.16
N GLU A 80 -4.48 -20.77 7.33
CA GLU A 80 -3.26 -19.93 7.37
C GLU A 80 -3.60 -18.44 7.23
N SER A 81 -4.55 -18.10 6.36
CA SER A 81 -4.96 -16.72 6.11
C SER A 81 -5.75 -16.12 7.27
N ILE A 82 -6.61 -16.92 7.93
CA ILE A 82 -7.31 -16.50 9.15
C ILE A 82 -6.35 -16.35 10.32
N LEU A 83 -5.35 -17.23 10.47
CA LEU A 83 -4.29 -17.09 11.48
C LEU A 83 -3.56 -15.75 11.33
N LYS A 84 -3.17 -15.37 10.09
CA LYS A 84 -2.57 -14.05 9.82
C LYS A 84 -3.50 -12.90 10.22
N ALA A 85 -4.81 -13.03 9.99
CA ALA A 85 -5.78 -12.02 10.42
C ALA A 85 -5.88 -11.91 11.95
N ILE A 86 -5.84 -13.04 12.67
CA ILE A 86 -5.81 -13.07 14.14
C ILE A 86 -4.54 -12.41 14.69
N GLU A 87 -3.38 -12.74 14.12
CA GLU A 87 -2.09 -12.16 14.52
C GLU A 87 -2.03 -10.64 14.29
N CYS A 88 -2.73 -10.16 13.27
CA CYS A 88 -2.79 -8.73 12.94
C CYS A 88 -3.51 -7.90 14.02
N LYS A 89 -4.45 -8.48 14.77
CA LYS A 89 -5.27 -7.81 15.81
C LYS A 89 -6.00 -6.55 15.35
N ASN A 90 -6.17 -6.40 14.04
CA ASN A 90 -6.89 -5.30 13.41
C ASN A 90 -8.13 -5.86 12.70
N PRO A 91 -9.12 -5.00 12.36
CA PRO A 91 -10.20 -5.39 11.49
C PRO A 91 -9.67 -5.97 10.17
N ALA A 92 -10.14 -7.17 9.85
CA ALA A 92 -9.88 -7.85 8.60
C ALA A 92 -11.20 -8.37 8.03
N THR A 93 -11.16 -8.84 6.79
CA THR A 93 -12.29 -9.45 6.10
C THR A 93 -11.94 -10.86 5.67
N ALA A 94 -12.81 -11.83 5.96
CA ALA A 94 -12.79 -13.16 5.37
C ALA A 94 -13.93 -13.31 4.36
N VAL A 95 -13.66 -13.92 3.21
CA VAL A 95 -14.63 -14.15 2.13
C VAL A 95 -14.93 -15.64 2.03
N TYR A 96 -16.17 -16.02 2.26
CA TYR A 96 -16.66 -17.38 2.03
C TYR A 96 -16.76 -17.68 0.53
N SER A 97 -16.72 -18.97 0.16
CA SER A 97 -16.95 -19.45 -1.21
C SER A 97 -18.33 -19.07 -1.78
N SER A 98 -19.31 -18.77 -0.92
CA SER A 98 -20.60 -18.19 -1.32
C SER A 98 -20.52 -16.72 -1.76
N GLY A 99 -19.39 -16.06 -1.51
CA GLY A 99 -19.21 -14.62 -1.70
C GLY A 99 -19.48 -13.77 -0.45
N LEU A 100 -20.03 -14.36 0.63
CA LEU A 100 -20.29 -13.62 1.87
C LEU A 100 -18.98 -13.16 2.52
N GLN A 101 -18.93 -11.88 2.89
CA GLN A 101 -17.76 -11.25 3.47
C GLN A 101 -18.04 -10.93 4.94
N VAL A 102 -17.19 -11.44 5.84
CA VAL A 102 -17.25 -11.17 7.28
C VAL A 102 -16.11 -10.23 7.64
N SER A 103 -16.45 -9.01 8.03
CA SER A 103 -15.51 -8.00 8.52
C SER A 103 -15.52 -7.94 10.05
N GLY A 104 -14.35 -7.97 10.69
CA GLY A 104 -14.24 -7.89 12.15
C GLY A 104 -12.82 -8.13 12.64
N VAL A 105 -12.62 -8.06 13.95
CA VAL A 105 -11.36 -8.47 14.58
C VAL A 105 -11.42 -9.97 14.84
N PHE A 106 -10.69 -10.75 14.05
CA PHE A 106 -10.61 -12.20 14.21
C PHE A 106 -9.86 -12.56 15.49
N THR A 107 -10.41 -13.47 16.28
CA THR A 107 -9.86 -13.86 17.59
C THR A 107 -9.70 -15.35 17.78
N ASP A 108 -10.41 -16.16 17.00
CA ASP A 108 -10.38 -17.62 17.14
C ASP A 108 -10.76 -18.31 15.83
N LEU A 109 -10.32 -19.55 15.66
CA LEU A 109 -10.72 -20.42 14.56
C LEU A 109 -10.79 -21.89 14.98
N GLY A 110 -11.58 -22.67 14.25
CA GLY A 110 -11.57 -24.13 14.35
C GLY A 110 -10.75 -24.74 13.22
N MET A 111 -9.99 -25.79 13.53
CA MET A 111 -9.26 -26.59 12.54
C MET A 111 -9.54 -28.08 12.73
N ASP A 112 -9.57 -28.82 11.62
CA ASP A 112 -9.58 -30.28 11.66
C ASP A 112 -8.15 -30.86 11.73
N GLY A 113 -8.04 -32.20 11.69
CA GLY A 113 -6.74 -32.89 11.78
C GLY A 113 -5.84 -32.75 10.56
N ASN A 114 -6.31 -32.14 9.46
CA ASN A 114 -5.58 -31.90 8.22
C ASN A 114 -5.37 -30.39 7.96
N ASP A 115 -5.43 -29.57 9.01
CA ASP A 115 -5.35 -28.12 8.95
C ASP A 115 -6.48 -27.42 8.16
N GLY A 116 -7.57 -28.14 7.89
CA GLY A 116 -8.77 -27.60 7.25
C GLY A 116 -9.53 -26.68 8.19
N LEU A 117 -9.90 -25.49 7.71
CA LEU A 117 -10.65 -24.50 8.48
C LEU A 117 -12.11 -24.97 8.67
N THR A 118 -12.57 -25.03 9.92
CA THR A 118 -13.91 -25.53 10.25
C THR A 118 -14.83 -24.47 10.85
N PHE A 119 -14.26 -23.38 11.36
CA PHE A 119 -14.97 -22.34 12.08
C PHE A 119 -14.15 -21.06 12.12
N ILE A 120 -14.81 -19.91 12.12
CA ILE A 120 -14.19 -18.61 12.35
C ILE A 120 -14.92 -17.87 13.46
N LYS A 121 -14.19 -17.02 14.18
CA LYS A 121 -14.76 -16.14 15.19
C LYS A 121 -14.08 -14.79 15.19
N THR A 122 -14.92 -13.77 15.22
CA THR A 122 -14.54 -12.39 15.50
C THR A 122 -15.07 -11.97 16.86
N THR A 123 -14.44 -10.97 17.48
CA THR A 123 -14.89 -10.37 18.75
C THR A 123 -15.08 -8.87 18.57
N GLY A 124 -16.12 -8.33 19.22
CA GLY A 124 -16.51 -6.93 19.10
C GLY A 124 -17.25 -6.63 17.79
N PRO A 125 -17.40 -5.36 17.41
CA PRO A 125 -18.25 -4.98 16.29
C PRO A 125 -17.83 -5.62 14.97
N SER A 126 -18.72 -6.41 14.39
CA SER A 126 -18.52 -7.09 13.11
C SER A 126 -19.57 -6.65 12.08
N ALA A 127 -19.29 -6.86 10.80
CA ALA A 127 -20.21 -6.56 9.72
C ALA A 127 -20.18 -7.62 8.64
N LEU A 128 -21.33 -7.87 8.04
CA LEU A 128 -21.49 -8.75 6.88
C LEU A 128 -21.70 -7.93 5.63
N ALA A 129 -21.05 -8.33 4.55
CA ALA A 129 -21.14 -7.65 3.26
C ALA A 129 -21.19 -8.65 2.11
N MET A 130 -21.75 -8.22 0.99
CA MET A 130 -21.67 -8.89 -0.30
C MET A 130 -21.09 -7.92 -1.32
N ASN A 131 -20.12 -8.37 -2.11
CA ASN A 131 -19.51 -7.57 -3.18
C ASN A 131 -19.02 -6.18 -2.72
N GLY A 132 -18.47 -6.08 -1.51
CA GLY A 132 -17.94 -4.83 -0.94
C GLY A 132 -19.01 -3.87 -0.42
N LYS A 133 -20.25 -4.34 -0.26
CA LYS A 133 -21.36 -3.55 0.30
C LYS A 133 -21.99 -4.23 1.50
N GLN A 134 -22.11 -3.49 2.61
CA GLN A 134 -22.69 -4.00 3.84
C GLN A 134 -24.15 -4.45 3.60
N LEU A 135 -24.50 -5.61 4.12
CA LEU A 135 -25.87 -6.13 4.08
C LEU A 135 -26.76 -5.31 5.03
N ASP A 136 -28.02 -5.11 4.64
CA ASP A 136 -28.99 -4.40 5.47
C ASP A 136 -29.13 -5.10 6.83
N LYS A 137 -29.08 -4.32 7.91
CA LYS A 137 -29.13 -4.80 9.31
C LYS A 137 -28.03 -5.77 9.73
N HIS A 138 -26.94 -5.93 8.97
CA HIS A 138 -25.79 -6.75 9.42
C HIS A 138 -24.50 -5.94 9.57
N GLY A 139 -24.62 -4.70 10.06
CA GLY A 139 -23.47 -3.86 10.40
C GLY A 139 -22.99 -4.00 11.84
N LYS A 140 -21.98 -3.21 12.21
CA LYS A 140 -21.34 -3.14 13.55
C LYS A 140 -22.32 -2.96 14.72
N HIS A 141 -23.43 -2.27 14.48
CA HIS A 141 -24.46 -2.01 15.49
C HIS A 141 -25.39 -3.20 15.73
N PHE A 142 -25.43 -4.16 14.80
CA PHE A 142 -26.20 -5.39 14.93
C PHE A 142 -25.33 -6.52 15.49
N HIS A 143 -24.14 -6.74 14.92
CA HIS A 143 -23.17 -7.73 15.42
C HIS A 143 -22.18 -7.08 16.39
N THR A 144 -22.68 -6.58 17.53
CA THR A 144 -21.89 -5.77 18.48
C THR A 144 -20.80 -6.55 19.21
N ASP A 145 -21.08 -7.83 19.51
CA ASP A 145 -20.20 -8.67 20.34
C ASP A 145 -19.24 -9.54 19.52
N GLY A 146 -19.47 -9.63 18.21
CA GLY A 146 -18.71 -10.46 17.29
C GLY A 146 -19.62 -11.19 16.32
N PHE A 147 -18.98 -12.01 15.50
CA PHE A 147 -19.61 -12.91 14.57
C PHE A 147 -18.86 -14.24 14.58
N SER A 148 -19.60 -15.34 14.53
CA SER A 148 -19.00 -16.67 14.48
C SER A 148 -19.82 -17.63 13.64
N SER A 149 -19.15 -18.42 12.80
CA SER A 149 -19.84 -19.32 11.89
C SER A 149 -18.97 -20.51 11.50
N PRO A 150 -19.58 -21.70 11.31
CA PRO A 150 -18.88 -22.82 10.70
C PRO A 150 -18.39 -22.48 9.28
N VAL A 151 -17.43 -23.27 8.82
CA VAL A 151 -16.90 -23.32 7.45
C VAL A 151 -16.88 -24.79 7.06
N GLY A 152 -17.35 -25.12 5.85
CA GLY A 152 -17.30 -26.49 5.34
C GLY A 152 -18.62 -27.06 4.83
N LYS A 153 -18.55 -28.34 4.46
CA LYS A 153 -19.68 -29.12 3.94
C LYS A 153 -20.48 -29.80 5.04
N LEU A 154 -21.73 -30.10 4.72
CA LEU A 154 -22.55 -31.02 5.50
C LEU A 154 -22.04 -32.44 5.35
N LYS A 155 -22.04 -33.18 6.46
CA LYS A 155 -21.54 -34.54 6.53
C LYS A 155 -22.34 -35.46 5.61
N GLY A 156 -21.63 -36.13 4.70
CA GLY A 156 -22.22 -37.09 3.76
C GLY A 156 -22.92 -36.44 2.56
N ILE A 157 -22.78 -35.13 2.36
CA ILE A 157 -23.37 -34.40 1.23
C ILE A 157 -22.24 -33.77 0.41
N ALA A 158 -22.11 -34.21 -0.84
CA ALA A 158 -21.03 -33.77 -1.72
C ALA A 158 -21.20 -32.33 -2.22
N THR A 159 -22.45 -31.92 -2.47
CA THR A 159 -22.79 -30.57 -2.91
C THR A 159 -22.71 -29.61 -1.71
N PRO A 160 -21.94 -28.51 -1.78
CA PRO A 160 -21.91 -27.52 -0.71
C PRO A 160 -23.22 -26.70 -0.70
N ILE A 161 -23.62 -26.17 0.46
CA ILE A 161 -24.94 -25.52 0.65
C ILE A 161 -25.13 -24.34 -0.32
N GLU A 162 -24.07 -23.56 -0.59
CA GLU A 162 -24.11 -22.43 -1.52
C GLU A 162 -24.38 -22.82 -2.98
N ALA A 163 -24.21 -24.10 -3.34
CA ALA A 163 -24.45 -24.64 -4.67
C ALA A 163 -25.69 -25.55 -4.74
N MET A 164 -26.42 -25.72 -3.62
CA MET A 164 -27.62 -26.54 -3.59
C MET A 164 -28.80 -25.84 -4.24
N VAL A 165 -29.55 -26.57 -5.06
CA VAL A 165 -30.85 -26.11 -5.55
C VAL A 165 -31.93 -26.26 -4.48
N PHE A 166 -33.08 -25.63 -4.68
CA PHE A 166 -34.20 -25.62 -3.73
C PHE A 166 -34.61 -27.03 -3.22
N ASP A 167 -34.73 -28.01 -4.12
CA ASP A 167 -35.09 -29.38 -3.74
C ASP A 167 -34.02 -30.08 -2.89
N GLU A 168 -32.73 -29.74 -3.09
CA GLU A 168 -31.62 -30.27 -2.29
C GLU A 168 -31.60 -29.64 -0.89
N LEU A 169 -31.89 -28.34 -0.77
CA LEU A 169 -32.07 -27.66 0.51
C LEU A 169 -33.20 -28.31 1.33
N ILE A 170 -34.34 -28.60 0.68
CA ILE A 170 -35.46 -29.32 1.31
C ILE A 170 -35.03 -30.72 1.76
N ALA A 171 -34.28 -31.45 0.93
CA ALA A 171 -33.78 -32.78 1.26
C ALA A 171 -32.84 -32.76 2.49
N CYS A 172 -32.12 -31.66 2.71
CA CYS A 172 -31.32 -31.41 3.90
C CYS A 172 -32.14 -30.94 5.11
N GLY A 173 -33.45 -30.76 4.97
CA GLY A 173 -34.34 -30.23 6.00
C GLY A 173 -34.28 -28.71 6.17
N ILE A 174 -33.57 -28.00 5.30
CA ILE A 174 -33.47 -26.53 5.30
C ILE A 174 -34.77 -25.97 4.71
N VAL A 175 -35.76 -25.79 5.57
CA VAL A 175 -37.09 -25.31 5.21
C VAL A 175 -37.55 -24.27 6.22
N THR A 176 -37.89 -23.07 5.76
CA THR A 176 -38.40 -21.99 6.60
C THR A 176 -39.52 -22.46 7.54
N GLY A 177 -39.40 -22.13 8.82
CA GLY A 177 -40.33 -22.49 9.89
C GLY A 177 -40.17 -23.91 10.43
N ARG A 178 -39.21 -24.72 9.94
CA ARG A 178 -38.95 -26.07 10.46
C ARG A 178 -37.66 -26.12 11.28
N SER A 179 -37.68 -26.97 12.30
CA SER A 179 -36.48 -27.35 13.04
C SER A 179 -35.63 -28.29 12.20
N VAL A 180 -34.32 -28.05 12.20
CA VAL A 180 -33.33 -28.85 11.47
C VAL A 180 -32.09 -29.05 12.33
N THR A 181 -31.40 -30.17 12.11
CA THR A 181 -30.06 -30.43 12.65
C THR A 181 -29.12 -30.62 11.48
N LEU A 182 -28.16 -29.70 11.34
CA LEU A 182 -27.12 -29.74 10.34
C LEU A 182 -25.82 -30.21 11.00
N GLU A 183 -25.31 -31.36 10.56
CA GLU A 183 -24.01 -31.88 11.00
C GLU A 183 -22.98 -31.61 9.90
N PHE A 184 -21.93 -30.86 10.21
CA PHE A 184 -20.82 -30.58 9.30
C PHE A 184 -19.78 -31.71 9.34
N GLU A 185 -18.95 -31.83 8.29
CA GLU A 185 -17.83 -32.77 8.27
C GLU A 185 -16.83 -32.53 9.41
N SER A 186 -16.72 -31.28 9.86
CA SER A 186 -15.96 -30.86 11.04
C SER A 186 -16.52 -31.37 12.38
N ARG A 187 -17.68 -32.04 12.36
CA ARG A 187 -18.46 -32.46 13.53
C ARG A 187 -19.04 -31.30 14.35
N ILE A 188 -19.09 -30.10 13.77
CA ILE A 188 -19.92 -29.02 14.29
C ILE A 188 -21.38 -29.35 13.99
N THR A 189 -22.24 -29.23 14.99
CA THR A 189 -23.69 -29.44 14.86
C THR A 189 -24.41 -28.12 15.09
N VAL A 190 -25.27 -27.75 14.14
CA VAL A 190 -26.17 -26.60 14.22
C VAL A 190 -27.59 -27.14 14.35
N HIS A 191 -28.27 -26.82 15.45
CA HIS A 191 -29.65 -27.23 15.68
C HIS A 191 -30.51 -26.00 15.99
N GLY A 192 -31.56 -25.77 15.21
CA GLY A 192 -32.44 -24.61 15.39
C GLY A 192 -33.61 -24.63 14.41
N VAL A 193 -34.42 -23.58 14.43
CA VAL A 193 -35.54 -23.38 13.51
C VAL A 193 -35.11 -22.42 12.39
N VAL A 194 -35.22 -22.85 11.14
CA VAL A 194 -34.85 -22.00 9.99
C VAL A 194 -35.82 -20.82 9.89
N LYS A 195 -35.31 -19.60 10.02
CA LYS A 195 -36.12 -18.38 9.90
C LYS A 195 -36.10 -17.85 8.47
N THR A 196 -34.91 -17.69 7.91
CA THR A 196 -34.71 -17.13 6.57
C THR A 196 -33.52 -17.82 5.91
N VAL A 197 -33.69 -18.18 4.64
CA VAL A 197 -32.60 -18.61 3.76
C VAL A 197 -32.31 -17.44 2.83
N HIS A 198 -31.08 -16.92 2.86
CA HIS A 198 -30.68 -15.77 2.07
C HIS A 198 -29.88 -16.23 0.86
N GLN A 199 -30.35 -15.83 -0.33
CA GLN A 199 -29.75 -16.17 -1.62
C GLN A 199 -29.42 -14.90 -2.40
N ASP A 200 -28.38 -14.97 -3.24
CA ASP A 200 -28.07 -13.91 -4.20
C ASP A 200 -28.96 -13.99 -5.46
N ASP A 201 -28.70 -13.10 -6.42
CA ASP A 201 -29.44 -13.06 -7.69
C ASP A 201 -29.26 -14.33 -8.54
N ASP A 202 -28.22 -15.13 -8.28
CA ASP A 202 -27.92 -16.41 -8.93
C ASP A 202 -28.49 -17.61 -8.13
N GLU A 203 -29.36 -17.37 -7.15
CA GLU A 203 -29.91 -18.36 -6.22
C GLU A 203 -28.88 -19.09 -5.36
N ARG A 204 -27.65 -18.56 -5.21
CA ARG A 204 -26.64 -19.15 -4.33
C ARG A 204 -26.91 -18.76 -2.89
N THR A 205 -27.02 -19.77 -2.02
CA THR A 205 -27.25 -19.54 -0.59
C THR A 205 -25.97 -19.02 0.07
N TYR A 206 -26.02 -17.82 0.66
CA TYR A 206 -24.86 -17.22 1.33
C TYR A 206 -25.02 -17.14 2.86
N MET A 207 -26.25 -17.18 3.37
CA MET A 207 -26.53 -17.13 4.81
C MET A 207 -27.85 -17.81 5.15
N ILE A 208 -27.94 -18.42 6.33
CA ILE A 208 -29.20 -18.93 6.89
C ILE A 208 -29.35 -18.37 8.31
N THR A 209 -30.46 -17.69 8.56
CA THR A 209 -30.81 -17.18 9.89
C THR A 209 -31.65 -18.22 10.63
N PHE A 210 -31.27 -18.54 11.86
CA PHE A 210 -31.97 -19.48 12.74
C PHE A 210 -32.54 -18.79 13.99
N GLU A 211 -33.72 -19.26 14.41
CA GLU A 211 -34.29 -19.02 15.74
C GLU A 211 -34.06 -20.24 16.64
N ASP A 212 -34.04 -20.03 17.96
CA ASP A 212 -33.82 -21.08 18.97
C ASP A 212 -32.60 -21.98 18.65
N CYS A 213 -31.50 -21.36 18.23
CA CYS A 213 -30.35 -22.06 17.68
C CYS A 213 -29.31 -22.42 18.75
N THR A 214 -28.79 -23.64 18.66
CA THR A 214 -27.61 -24.09 19.41
C THR A 214 -26.56 -24.60 18.43
N VAL A 215 -25.32 -24.12 18.57
CA VAL A 215 -24.16 -24.59 17.80
C VAL A 215 -23.14 -25.21 18.74
N LYS A 216 -22.72 -26.44 18.45
CA LYS A 216 -21.81 -27.21 19.31
C LYS A 216 -20.73 -27.91 18.51
N GLU A 217 -19.56 -28.02 19.10
CA GLU A 217 -18.50 -28.91 18.64
C GLU A 217 -18.67 -30.33 19.21
N SER A 218 -17.98 -31.30 18.62
CA SER A 218 -18.00 -32.70 19.08
C SER A 218 -17.46 -32.94 20.49
N ASN A 219 -16.64 -32.03 21.01
CA ASN A 219 -16.11 -32.06 22.38
C ASN A 219 -17.11 -31.52 23.43
N GLY A 220 -18.28 -31.03 23.01
CA GLY A 220 -19.30 -30.43 23.87
C GLY A 220 -19.18 -28.92 24.07
N ASN A 221 -18.17 -28.28 23.48
CA ASN A 221 -18.03 -26.82 23.48
C ASN A 221 -19.21 -26.17 22.75
N VAL A 222 -19.75 -25.11 23.36
CA VAL A 222 -20.91 -24.38 22.83
C VAL A 222 -20.40 -23.14 22.11
N LEU A 223 -20.60 -23.09 20.80
CA LEU A 223 -20.21 -21.98 19.94
C LEU A 223 -21.30 -20.93 19.82
N PHE A 224 -22.57 -21.32 20.01
CA PHE A 224 -23.74 -20.45 20.06
C PHE A 224 -24.87 -21.09 20.87
N GLN A 225 -25.68 -20.30 21.56
CA GLN A 225 -26.87 -20.76 22.29
C GLN A 225 -28.07 -19.81 22.10
N PRO A 226 -29.31 -20.30 22.30
CA PRO A 226 -30.52 -19.54 21.97
C PRO A 226 -30.65 -18.20 22.69
N ASP A 227 -30.17 -18.13 23.94
CA ASP A 227 -30.22 -16.91 24.77
C ASP A 227 -29.41 -15.74 24.19
N TRP A 228 -28.54 -15.99 23.21
CA TRP A 228 -27.75 -14.96 22.52
C TRP A 228 -28.51 -14.31 21.35
N GLY A 229 -29.70 -14.82 21.01
CA GLY A 229 -30.58 -14.26 19.99
C GLY A 229 -30.64 -15.10 18.71
N MET A 230 -30.91 -14.42 17.59
CA MET A 230 -30.94 -15.08 16.28
C MET A 230 -29.52 -15.43 15.84
N TYR A 231 -29.37 -16.61 15.24
CA TYR A 231 -28.09 -17.06 14.73
C TYR A 231 -28.02 -16.88 13.22
N ASP A 232 -27.16 -15.98 12.77
CA ASP A 232 -26.85 -15.80 11.35
C ASP A 232 -25.67 -16.70 10.97
N MET A 233 -25.97 -17.83 10.32
CA MET A 233 -24.96 -18.77 9.86
C MET A 233 -24.49 -18.37 8.46
N ALA A 234 -23.23 -17.93 8.35
CA ALA A 234 -22.57 -17.75 7.07
C ALA A 234 -22.40 -19.10 6.37
N ILE A 235 -22.68 -19.14 5.07
CA ILE A 235 -22.56 -20.35 4.26
C ILE A 235 -21.29 -20.27 3.40
N GLY A 236 -20.53 -21.35 3.39
CA GLY A 236 -19.50 -21.60 2.39
C GLY A 236 -18.65 -22.80 2.76
N GLU A 237 -18.34 -23.62 1.76
CA GLU A 237 -17.40 -24.74 1.87
C GLU A 237 -16.04 -24.29 2.40
N ASN A 238 -15.51 -23.16 1.91
CA ASN A 238 -14.18 -22.68 2.26
C ASN A 238 -14.15 -21.15 2.41
N ILE A 239 -13.10 -20.64 3.05
CA ILE A 239 -12.73 -19.22 2.95
C ILE A 239 -11.77 -19.07 1.78
N VAL A 240 -12.15 -18.30 0.75
CA VAL A 240 -11.39 -18.16 -0.50
C VAL A 240 -10.44 -16.95 -0.50
N SER A 241 -10.65 -16.00 0.41
CA SER A 241 -9.81 -14.80 0.52
C SER A 241 -9.87 -14.22 1.93
N VAL A 242 -8.73 -13.73 2.42
CA VAL A 242 -8.66 -12.93 3.66
C VAL A 242 -7.77 -11.73 3.42
N PHE A 243 -8.25 -10.53 3.77
CA PHE A 243 -7.50 -9.29 3.60
C PHE A 243 -7.72 -8.30 4.75
N ASN A 244 -6.80 -7.35 4.91
CA ASN A 244 -6.87 -6.34 5.96
C ASN A 244 -7.91 -5.26 5.62
N GLY A 245 -8.62 -4.78 6.64
CA GLY A 245 -9.70 -3.80 6.51
C GLY A 245 -11.07 -4.45 6.33
N ALA A 246 -12.11 -3.63 6.43
CA ALA A 246 -13.48 -4.06 6.21
C ALA A 246 -13.84 -4.13 4.72
N ALA A 247 -14.78 -5.00 4.38
CA ALA A 247 -15.32 -5.17 3.05
C ALA A 247 -15.98 -3.88 2.52
N ASP A 248 -16.80 -3.25 3.35
CA ASP A 248 -17.39 -1.94 3.09
C ASP A 248 -16.76 -0.91 4.05
N LYS A 249 -15.68 -0.28 3.62
CA LYS A 249 -14.90 0.66 4.44
C LYS A 249 -15.74 1.86 4.89
N ASP A 250 -16.58 2.39 4.00
CA ASP A 250 -17.38 3.58 4.27
C ASP A 250 -18.43 3.31 5.36
N ALA A 251 -19.04 2.11 5.35
CA ALA A 251 -20.01 1.71 6.37
C ALA A 251 -19.33 1.29 7.69
N TYR A 252 -18.13 0.72 7.62
CA TYR A 252 -17.46 0.15 8.79
C TYR A 252 -16.61 1.17 9.57
N GLU A 253 -15.90 2.07 8.90
CA GLU A 253 -15.05 3.07 9.54
C GLU A 253 -15.82 4.40 9.70
N GLU A 254 -16.41 4.65 10.87
CA GLU A 254 -17.30 5.81 11.04
C GLU A 254 -16.58 7.17 11.09
N ILE A 255 -15.25 7.26 11.21
CA ILE A 255 -14.53 8.55 11.19
C ILE A 255 -13.09 8.34 10.70
N THR A 256 -12.74 8.87 9.52
CA THR A 256 -11.33 9.06 9.14
C THR A 256 -10.66 10.00 10.15
N HIS A 257 -9.71 9.48 10.92
CA HIS A 257 -8.90 10.28 11.83
C HIS A 257 -8.10 11.34 11.04
N VAL A 258 -8.53 12.58 11.08
CA VAL A 258 -7.77 13.71 10.52
C VAL A 258 -6.63 14.01 11.49
N SER A 259 -5.37 13.93 11.02
CA SER A 259 -4.21 14.27 11.84
C SER A 259 -4.33 15.68 12.42
N GLU A 260 -4.17 15.82 13.73
CA GLU A 260 -4.13 17.12 14.41
C GLU A 260 -2.88 17.95 14.03
N GLN A 261 -1.87 17.30 13.43
CA GLN A 261 -0.65 17.98 12.99
C GLN A 261 -0.89 18.72 11.68
N GLN A 262 -1.21 20.01 11.78
CA GLN A 262 -1.19 20.91 10.63
C GLN A 262 0.24 21.09 10.10
N THR A 263 0.39 21.19 8.78
CA THR A 263 1.68 21.46 8.13
C THR A 263 2.27 22.75 8.71
N HIS A 264 3.42 22.63 9.40
CA HIS A 264 4.13 23.79 9.93
C HIS A 264 4.55 24.71 8.77
N LYS A 265 3.96 25.91 8.71
CA LYS A 265 4.41 26.95 7.78
C LYS A 265 5.74 27.51 8.30
N ILE A 266 6.80 27.35 7.51
CA ILE A 266 8.12 27.89 7.84
C ILE A 266 8.03 29.42 7.87
N VAL A 267 8.51 30.03 8.96
CA VAL A 267 8.69 31.49 9.07
C VAL A 267 10.16 31.79 8.79
N TYR A 268 10.43 32.59 7.76
CA TYR A 268 11.79 32.94 7.34
C TYR A 268 12.27 34.20 8.09
N ASP A 269 13.59 34.29 8.32
CA ASP A 269 14.20 35.51 8.86
C ASP A 269 14.46 36.55 7.75
N GLU A 270 14.69 37.81 8.15
CA GLU A 270 14.91 38.93 7.22
C GLU A 270 16.10 38.67 6.28
N LYS A 271 17.13 37.97 6.76
CA LYS A 271 18.32 37.65 5.94
C LYS A 271 17.96 36.66 4.84
N THR A 272 17.18 35.63 5.16
CA THR A 272 16.72 34.63 4.19
C THR A 272 15.76 35.25 3.18
N GLU A 273 14.89 36.16 3.62
CA GLU A 273 14.01 36.91 2.71
C GLU A 273 14.79 37.79 1.71
N LYS A 274 15.86 38.46 2.14
CA LYS A 274 16.75 39.21 1.23
C LYS A 274 17.43 38.31 0.21
N LEU A 275 17.91 37.13 0.63
CA LEU A 275 18.47 36.14 -0.30
C LEU A 275 17.42 35.67 -1.31
N HIS A 276 16.17 35.41 -0.88
CA HIS A 276 15.07 35.07 -1.79
C HIS A 276 14.78 36.18 -2.81
N GLN A 277 14.93 37.46 -2.42
CA GLN A 277 14.80 38.59 -3.35
C GLN A 277 15.90 38.60 -4.40
N ILE A 278 17.15 38.28 -4.02
CA ILE A 278 18.27 38.13 -4.97
C ILE A 278 17.94 37.03 -5.99
N TYR A 279 17.56 35.83 -5.55
CA TYR A 279 17.14 34.75 -6.44
C TYR A 279 16.01 35.16 -7.39
N ARG A 280 15.00 35.88 -6.87
CA ARG A 280 13.89 36.38 -7.68
C ARG A 280 14.36 37.35 -8.76
N GLN A 281 15.29 38.25 -8.44
CA GLN A 281 15.83 39.22 -9.40
C GLN A 281 16.73 38.54 -10.44
N VAL A 282 17.59 37.60 -10.04
CA VAL A 282 18.39 36.79 -10.99
C VAL A 282 17.48 36.04 -11.95
N ARG A 283 16.40 35.41 -11.46
CA ARG A 283 15.39 34.76 -12.31
C ARG A 283 14.69 35.74 -13.24
N ALA A 284 14.30 36.92 -12.77
CA ALA A 284 13.68 37.94 -13.60
C ALA A 284 14.60 38.40 -14.75
N ILE A 285 15.91 38.53 -14.49
CA ILE A 285 16.92 38.81 -15.52
C ILE A 285 17.04 37.64 -16.51
N ARG A 286 17.08 36.40 -16.01
CA ARG A 286 17.11 35.17 -16.85
C ARG A 286 15.90 35.11 -17.80
N GLU A 287 14.73 35.48 -17.32
CA GLU A 287 13.48 35.49 -18.11
C GLU A 287 13.29 36.77 -18.95
N GLY A 288 14.19 37.75 -18.84
CA GLY A 288 14.17 38.99 -19.64
C GLY A 288 13.23 40.09 -19.11
N HIS A 289 12.74 39.96 -17.87
CA HIS A 289 11.86 40.92 -17.22
C HIS A 289 12.62 42.08 -16.54
N GLU A 290 13.93 41.94 -16.35
CA GLU A 290 14.81 42.92 -15.70
C GLU A 290 16.14 43.06 -16.48
N PRO A 291 16.80 44.23 -16.44
CA PRO A 291 17.99 44.48 -17.23
C PRO A 291 19.23 43.75 -16.68
N ASP A 292 20.05 43.25 -17.59
CA ASP A 292 21.31 42.55 -17.29
C ASP A 292 22.30 43.39 -16.45
N SER A 293 22.19 44.73 -16.51
CA SER A 293 23.05 45.65 -15.76
C SER A 293 22.99 45.45 -14.24
N LYS A 294 21.91 44.85 -13.73
CA LYS A 294 21.72 44.58 -12.29
C LYS A 294 22.54 43.39 -11.77
N LEU A 295 23.09 42.54 -12.65
CA LEU A 295 23.84 41.35 -12.23
C LEU A 295 25.07 41.68 -11.36
N GLY A 296 25.75 42.80 -11.65
CA GLY A 296 26.90 43.24 -10.84
C GLY A 296 26.50 43.61 -9.41
N ASP A 297 25.44 44.42 -9.26
CA ASP A 297 24.94 44.82 -7.95
C ASP A 297 24.43 43.63 -7.14
N LEU A 298 23.78 42.66 -7.80
CA LEU A 298 23.32 41.42 -7.18
C LEU A 298 24.47 40.55 -6.69
N PHE A 299 25.55 40.43 -7.48
CA PHE A 299 26.73 39.69 -7.07
C PHE A 299 27.44 40.35 -5.88
N GLU A 300 27.54 41.68 -5.85
CA GLU A 300 28.09 42.40 -4.71
C GLU A 300 27.26 42.21 -3.44
N ALA A 301 25.92 42.27 -3.55
CA ALA A 301 25.03 41.97 -2.43
C ALA A 301 25.20 40.54 -1.91
N LEU A 302 25.33 39.54 -2.80
CA LEU A 302 25.64 38.15 -2.41
C LEU A 302 26.96 38.05 -1.65
N ARG A 303 28.03 38.62 -2.20
CA ARG A 303 29.38 38.53 -1.63
C ARG A 303 29.49 39.25 -0.27
N SER A 304 28.74 40.34 -0.09
CA SER A 304 28.79 41.13 1.14
C SER A 304 27.91 40.54 2.24
N GLU A 305 26.66 40.20 1.91
CA GLU A 305 25.61 39.86 2.90
C GLU A 305 25.32 38.35 3.01
N HIS A 306 25.56 37.58 1.96
CA HIS A 306 25.19 36.16 1.83
C HIS A 306 26.37 35.25 1.45
N ARG A 307 27.53 35.45 2.08
CA ARG A 307 28.81 34.76 1.75
C ARG A 307 28.79 33.23 1.67
N TYR A 308 27.83 32.58 2.34
CA TYR A 308 27.70 31.12 2.32
C TYR A 308 26.94 30.61 1.09
N ASP A 309 26.17 31.46 0.43
CA ASP A 309 25.45 31.10 -0.79
C ASP A 309 26.43 30.98 -1.96
N TRP A 310 26.33 29.87 -2.70
CA TRP A 310 27.11 29.62 -3.90
C TRP A 310 26.23 29.50 -5.15
N LEU A 311 24.95 29.16 -4.96
CA LEU A 311 24.05 28.81 -6.05
C LEU A 311 23.58 30.06 -6.80
N ALA A 312 23.26 31.17 -6.13
CA ALA A 312 22.92 32.41 -6.82
C ALA A 312 24.12 32.97 -7.62
N ALA A 313 25.34 32.82 -7.11
CA ALA A 313 26.55 33.19 -7.84
C ALA A 313 26.74 32.31 -9.10
N LEU A 314 26.43 31.01 -9.00
CA LEU A 314 26.44 30.10 -10.15
C LEU A 314 25.39 30.49 -11.20
N GLU A 315 24.18 30.86 -10.78
CA GLU A 315 23.12 31.35 -11.67
C GLU A 315 23.51 32.67 -12.36
N ILE A 316 24.18 33.57 -11.66
CA ILE A 316 24.72 34.81 -12.26
C ILE A 316 25.78 34.47 -13.32
N LEU A 317 26.70 33.54 -13.02
CA LEU A 317 27.74 33.11 -13.96
C LEU A 317 27.14 32.48 -15.23
N GLU A 318 26.12 31.64 -15.09
CA GLU A 318 25.36 31.05 -16.20
C GLU A 318 24.88 32.13 -17.19
N ILE A 319 24.21 33.17 -16.66
CA ILE A 319 23.66 34.25 -17.48
C ILE A 319 24.78 35.03 -18.17
N LEU A 320 25.82 35.41 -17.43
CA LEU A 320 26.97 36.16 -17.97
C LEU A 320 27.66 35.39 -19.11
N TYR A 321 27.90 34.09 -18.91
CA TYR A 321 28.56 33.22 -19.87
C TYR A 321 27.74 33.02 -21.16
N HIS A 322 26.46 32.62 -21.03
CA HIS A 322 25.64 32.31 -22.20
C HIS A 322 25.21 33.53 -23.00
N ARG A 323 24.96 34.67 -22.35
CA ARG A 323 24.64 35.94 -23.03
C ARG A 323 25.88 36.73 -23.45
N ARG A 324 27.09 36.27 -23.08
CA ARG A 324 28.38 36.92 -23.36
C ARG A 324 28.43 38.37 -22.85
N LEU A 325 28.05 38.55 -21.60
CA LEU A 325 27.94 39.85 -20.93
C LEU A 325 29.13 40.06 -19.99
N ASN A 326 29.63 41.30 -19.95
CA ASN A 326 30.64 41.79 -19.00
C ASN A 326 31.71 40.74 -18.60
N ILE A 327 32.71 40.58 -19.48
CA ILE A 327 33.78 39.58 -19.37
C ILE A 327 34.55 39.67 -18.04
N ASP A 328 34.71 40.89 -17.51
CA ASP A 328 35.44 41.11 -16.25
C ASP A 328 34.63 40.60 -15.06
N LEU A 329 33.33 40.88 -15.02
CA LEU A 329 32.43 40.34 -14.00
C LEU A 329 32.31 38.81 -14.09
N GLU A 330 32.23 38.24 -15.31
CA GLU A 330 32.20 36.78 -15.50
C GLU A 330 33.43 36.11 -14.86
N LYS A 331 34.63 36.65 -15.13
CA LYS A 331 35.89 36.15 -14.54
C LYS A 331 35.88 36.29 -13.02
N GLU A 332 35.38 37.40 -12.49
CA GLU A 332 35.30 37.62 -11.05
C GLU A 332 34.40 36.60 -10.35
N VAL A 333 33.19 36.38 -10.87
CA VAL A 333 32.23 35.41 -10.32
C VAL A 333 32.79 33.99 -10.40
N ARG A 334 33.48 33.66 -11.50
CA ARG A 334 34.15 32.36 -11.67
C ARG A 334 35.25 32.13 -10.64
N ILE A 335 36.16 33.09 -10.46
CA ILE A 335 37.22 33.01 -9.45
C ILE A 335 36.60 32.87 -8.04
N TYR A 336 35.53 33.61 -7.76
CA TYR A 336 34.80 33.49 -6.49
C TYR A 336 34.30 32.06 -6.24
N LEU A 337 33.65 31.43 -7.24
CA LEU A 337 33.16 30.06 -7.16
C LEU A 337 34.29 29.02 -7.02
N GLU A 338 35.40 29.18 -7.76
CA GLU A 338 36.57 28.31 -7.68
C GLU A 338 37.23 28.37 -6.29
N LEU A 339 37.39 29.58 -5.74
CA LEU A 339 37.90 29.77 -4.37
C LEU A 339 36.95 29.14 -3.34
N LYS A 340 35.63 29.27 -3.52
CA LYS A 340 34.64 28.67 -2.64
C LYS A 340 34.68 27.15 -2.70
N SER A 341 34.76 26.58 -3.91
CA SER A 341 34.94 25.14 -4.13
C SER A 341 36.23 24.58 -3.54
N ALA A 342 37.29 25.38 -3.43
CA ALA A 342 38.55 24.96 -2.83
C ALA A 342 38.49 24.97 -1.29
N ASN A 343 37.79 25.95 -0.72
CA ASN A 343 37.74 26.17 0.73
C ASN A 343 36.56 25.48 1.44
N GLU A 344 35.53 25.07 0.70
CA GLU A 344 34.31 24.46 1.24
C GLU A 344 34.10 23.06 0.63
N PRO A 345 34.62 21.99 1.28
CA PRO A 345 34.55 20.62 0.77
C PRO A 345 33.13 20.15 0.45
N ASP A 346 32.15 20.58 1.24
CA ASP A 346 30.73 20.18 1.11
C ASP A 346 30.10 20.71 -0.20
N HIS A 347 30.55 21.86 -0.69
CA HIS A 347 30.03 22.46 -1.93
C HIS A 347 30.89 22.17 -3.15
N LYS A 348 32.11 21.64 -2.96
CA LYS A 348 33.08 21.37 -4.03
C LYS A 348 32.47 20.61 -5.20
N LYS A 349 31.77 19.51 -4.92
CA LYS A 349 31.16 18.70 -5.98
C LYS A 349 30.10 19.49 -6.75
N LEU A 350 29.15 20.11 -6.04
CA LEU A 350 28.02 20.83 -6.62
C LEU A 350 28.47 22.04 -7.48
N ILE A 351 29.47 22.79 -7.00
CA ILE A 351 30.03 23.92 -7.74
C ILE A 351 30.73 23.42 -9.02
N ASN A 352 31.56 22.37 -8.93
CA ASN A 352 32.26 21.85 -10.11
C ASN A 352 31.32 21.24 -11.14
N ASP A 353 30.30 20.50 -10.69
CA ASP A 353 29.25 19.95 -11.56
C ASP A 353 28.49 21.10 -12.25
N GLY A 354 28.13 22.15 -11.52
CA GLY A 354 27.48 23.35 -12.06
C GLY A 354 28.34 24.08 -13.10
N LEU A 355 29.62 24.31 -12.80
CA LEU A 355 30.58 24.88 -13.75
C LEU A 355 30.70 24.01 -14.99
N HIS A 356 30.76 22.69 -14.85
CA HIS A 356 30.81 21.77 -15.99
C HIS A 356 29.58 21.89 -16.89
N VAL A 357 28.38 21.97 -16.30
CA VAL A 357 27.11 22.13 -17.04
C VAL A 357 27.05 23.45 -17.80
N ILE A 358 27.56 24.56 -17.24
CA ILE A 358 27.61 25.85 -17.93
C ILE A 358 28.48 25.79 -19.19
N HIS A 359 29.63 25.11 -19.14
CA HIS A 359 30.52 24.96 -20.31
C HIS A 359 30.02 23.94 -21.31
N ASN A 360 29.37 22.88 -20.82
CA ASN A 360 28.86 21.76 -21.61
C ASN A 360 27.35 21.71 -21.41
N PRO A 361 26.60 22.67 -21.99
CA PRO A 361 25.15 22.65 -21.88
C PRO A 361 24.69 21.30 -22.38
N VAL A 362 23.97 20.58 -21.51
CA VAL A 362 23.35 19.31 -21.88
C VAL A 362 22.41 19.65 -23.02
N ALA A 363 22.81 19.31 -24.25
CA ALA A 363 22.02 19.57 -25.44
C ALA A 363 20.61 19.02 -25.16
N GLN A 364 19.60 19.84 -25.40
CA GLN A 364 18.23 19.37 -25.58
C GLN A 364 18.25 18.34 -26.71
N LEU A 365 18.37 17.05 -26.36
CA LEU A 365 17.90 15.93 -27.19
C LEU A 365 16.37 15.84 -27.08
N ILE A 366 15.72 16.98 -27.33
CA ILE A 366 14.31 17.04 -27.71
C ILE A 366 14.31 17.92 -28.96
N THR A 367 14.76 17.34 -30.07
CA THR A 367 14.23 17.75 -31.36
C THR A 367 12.79 17.27 -31.40
N GLU A 368 11.85 18.21 -31.46
CA GLU A 368 10.50 17.95 -31.94
C GLU A 368 10.60 17.44 -33.39
N GLU A 369 10.71 16.12 -33.54
CA GLU A 369 10.28 15.30 -34.69
C GLU A 369 10.72 13.86 -34.41
N ASP A 370 9.85 13.11 -33.71
CA ASP A 370 9.53 11.68 -33.91
C ASP A 370 8.21 11.33 -33.19
#